data_AF-A0A256WQE8-F1
#
_entry.id   AF-A0A256WQE8-F1
#
_cell.length_a   1.000
_cell.length_b   1.000
_cell.length_c   1.000
_cell.angle_alpha   90.00
_cell.angle_beta   90.00
_cell.angle_gamma   90.00
#
_symmetry.space_group_name_H-M   'P 1'
#
loop_
_entity.id
_entity.type
_entity.pdbx_description
1 polymer ?
#
loop_
_entity_poly.entity_id
_entity_poly.type
_entity_poly.pdbx_seq_one_letter_code
_entity_poly.pdbx_strand_id
1 'polypeptide(L)'
;MLNIWNIILIMSLIVFTNIPFGYWRFKVKNLSFQWFAAVHIPIPFIFLFRIYLKVDHSWVNTPLMVLSFLTGQYMGIQVHKLLKKRINTSSWIFVDLWKVFFSKFTPKSK
;
A
#
# COMPACT_ATOMS: atom_id res chain seq x y z
N MET A 1 9.89 -14.34 -23.73
CA MET A 1 8.48 -14.78 -23.59
C MET A 1 7.86 -14.06 -22.41
N LEU A 2 6.65 -13.50 -22.56
CA LEU A 2 5.86 -13.01 -21.42
C LEU A 2 5.71 -14.13 -20.40
N ASN A 3 6.21 -13.95 -19.19
CA ASN A 3 5.95 -14.88 -18.10
C ASN A 3 4.77 -14.35 -17.29
N ILE A 4 3.60 -14.97 -17.45
CA ILE A 4 2.37 -14.63 -16.72
C ILE A 4 2.60 -14.60 -15.20
N TRP A 5 3.46 -15.48 -14.69
CA TRP A 5 3.82 -15.53 -13.27
C TRP A 5 4.56 -14.28 -12.82
N ASN A 6 5.45 -13.73 -13.65
CA ASN A 6 6.15 -12.48 -13.34
C ASN A 6 5.17 -11.30 -13.29
N ILE A 7 4.16 -11.28 -14.16
CA ILE A 7 3.11 -10.25 -14.20
C ILE A 7 2.24 -10.31 -12.95
N ILE A 8 1.80 -11.52 -12.56
CA ILE A 8 1.02 -11.68 -11.33
C ILE A 8 1.87 -11.28 -10.11
N LEU A 9 3.11 -11.75 -10.05
CA LEU A 9 4.02 -11.44 -8.95
C LEU A 9 4.26 -9.94 -8.80
N ILE A 10 4.56 -9.22 -9.89
CA ILE A 10 4.77 -7.78 -9.82
C ILE A 10 3.50 -7.04 -9.43
N MET A 11 2.33 -7.42 -9.95
CA MET A 11 1.04 -6.81 -9.56
C MET A 11 0.80 -6.99 -8.06
N SER A 12 1.02 -8.19 -7.52
CA SER A 12 0.93 -8.45 -6.08
C SER A 12 1.91 -7.59 -5.30
N LEU A 13 3.19 -7.54 -5.68
CA LEU A 13 4.20 -6.72 -5.01
C LEU A 13 3.84 -5.24 -5.01
N ILE A 14 3.33 -4.71 -6.12
CA ILE A 14 2.87 -3.33 -6.23
C ILE A 14 1.72 -3.07 -5.26
N VAL A 15 0.70 -3.93 -5.25
CA VAL A 15 -0.44 -3.79 -4.33
C VAL A 15 0.03 -3.82 -2.88
N PHE A 16 0.81 -4.83 -2.49
CA PHE A 16 1.30 -4.99 -1.12
C PHE A 16 2.15 -3.80 -0.67
N THR A 17 3.07 -3.36 -1.53
CA THR A 17 3.93 -2.21 -1.23
C THR A 17 3.09 -0.94 -1.08
N ASN A 18 2.03 -0.76 -1.88
CA ASN A 18 1.20 0.45 -1.85
C ASN A 18 0.19 0.53 -0.70
N ILE A 19 -0.17 -0.58 -0.06
CA ILE A 19 -1.13 -0.58 1.07
C ILE A 19 -0.64 0.33 2.22
N PRO A 20 0.60 0.19 2.74
CA PRO A 20 1.13 1.11 3.76
C PRO A 20 1.12 2.58 3.34
N PHE A 21 1.47 2.89 2.09
CA PHE A 21 1.46 4.27 1.60
C PHE A 21 0.06 4.83 1.44
N GLY A 22 -0.91 4.03 0.98
CA GLY A 22 -2.32 4.40 0.96
C GLY A 22 -2.88 4.65 2.35
N TYR A 23 -2.47 3.83 3.32
CA TYR A 23 -2.81 4.02 4.73
C TYR A 23 -2.28 5.34 5.28
N TRP A 24 -1.00 5.63 5.02
CA TRP A 24 -0.35 6.87 5.45
C TRP A 24 -0.97 8.11 4.79
N ARG A 25 -1.23 8.04 3.48
CA ARG A 25 -1.82 9.12 2.68
C ARG A 25 -3.17 9.59 3.21
N PHE A 26 -3.95 8.71 3.82
CA PHE A 26 -5.26 9.07 4.38
C PHE A 26 -5.19 10.06 5.54
N LYS A 27 -4.11 10.02 6.34
CA LYS A 27 -3.99 10.83 7.57
C LYS A 27 -3.35 12.19 7.34
N VAL A 28 -2.59 12.34 6.26
CA VAL A 28 -1.84 13.57 5.94
C VAL A 28 -2.70 14.52 5.12
N LYS A 29 -2.48 15.83 5.28
CA LYS A 29 -3.20 16.86 4.51
C LYS A 29 -2.92 16.69 3.01
N ASN A 30 -3.97 16.70 2.19
CA ASN A 30 -3.83 16.68 0.73
C ASN A 30 -2.91 17.82 0.26
N LEU A 31 -2.06 17.54 -0.74
CA LEU A 31 -1.06 18.47 -1.29
C LEU A 31 0.03 18.94 -0.30
N SER A 32 0.16 18.29 0.86
CA SER A 32 1.35 18.47 1.70
C SER A 32 2.55 17.72 1.11
N PHE A 33 3.76 18.09 1.55
CA PHE A 33 4.98 17.35 1.20
C PHE A 33 4.90 15.86 1.57
N GLN A 34 4.28 15.54 2.71
CA GLN A 34 4.05 14.16 3.13
C GLN A 34 3.07 13.42 2.21
N TRP A 35 2.02 14.10 1.76
CA TRP A 35 1.08 13.52 0.78
C TRP A 35 1.78 13.24 -0.55
N PHE A 36 2.62 14.17 -1.02
CA PHE A 36 3.42 14.00 -2.22
C PHE A 36 4.36 12.79 -2.09
N ALA A 37 5.08 12.70 -0.97
CA ALA A 37 5.94 11.56 -0.66
C ALA A 37 5.17 10.23 -0.64
N ALA A 38 3.98 10.19 -0.03
CA ALA A 38 3.16 8.99 0.03
C ALA A 38 2.69 8.49 -1.36
N VAL A 39 2.57 9.39 -2.34
CA VAL A 39 2.19 9.04 -3.72
C VAL A 39 3.42 8.70 -4.56
N HIS A 40 4.52 9.44 -4.41
CA HIS A 40 5.68 9.34 -5.31
C HIS A 40 6.72 8.34 -4.85
N ILE A 41 6.94 8.12 -3.55
CA ILE A 41 7.90 7.11 -3.06
C ILE A 41 7.60 5.70 -3.59
N PRO A 42 6.35 5.23 -3.68
CA PRO A 42 6.06 3.91 -4.25
C PRO A 42 6.41 3.78 -5.73
N ILE A 43 6.43 4.88 -6.50
CA ILE A 43 6.65 4.84 -7.96
C ILE A 43 8.06 4.31 -8.31
N PRO A 44 9.16 4.80 -7.69
CA PRO A 44 10.47 4.17 -7.80
C PRO A 44 10.50 2.68 -7.47
N PHE A 45 9.76 2.21 -6.45
CA PHE A 45 9.68 0.77 -6.15
C PHE A 45 9.06 -0.04 -7.30
N ILE A 46 8.00 0.48 -7.92
CA ILE A 46 7.38 -0.15 -9.11
C ILE A 46 8.39 -0.27 -10.25
N PHE A 47 9.16 0.80 -10.49
CA PHE A 47 10.18 0.82 -11.53
C PHE A 47 11.29 -0.19 -11.25
N LEU A 48 11.74 -0.30 -9.99
CA LEU A 48 12.71 -1.31 -9.57
C LEU A 48 12.16 -2.72 -9.78
N PHE A 49 10.94 -3.03 -9.32
CA PHE A 49 10.33 -4.35 -9.50
C PHE A 49 10.23 -4.72 -10.98
N ARG A 50 9.90 -3.77 -11.85
CA ARG A 50 9.85 -3.97 -13.32
C ARG A 50 11.19 -4.45 -13.87
N ILE A 51 12.28 -3.77 -13.51
CA ILE A 51 13.63 -4.12 -13.96
C ILE A 51 14.01 -5.51 -13.45
N TYR A 52 13.81 -5.77 -12.16
CA TYR A 52 14.17 -7.06 -11.56
C TYR A 52 13.41 -8.25 -12.17
N LEU A 53 12.11 -8.08 -12.42
CA LEU A 53 11.25 -9.14 -12.96
C LEU A 53 11.25 -9.19 -14.49
N LYS A 54 12.04 -8.33 -15.15
CA LYS A 54 12.18 -8.20 -16.60
C LYS A 54 10.83 -8.06 -17.32
N VAL A 55 9.92 -7.29 -16.73
CA VAL A 55 8.59 -7.03 -17.30
C VAL A 55 8.69 -5.85 -18.27
N ASP A 56 8.26 -6.07 -19.51
CA ASP A 56 8.32 -5.09 -20.58
C ASP A 56 7.33 -3.92 -20.41
N HIS A 57 7.56 -2.85 -21.16
CA HIS A 57 6.73 -1.64 -21.19
C HIS A 57 5.61 -1.73 -22.24
N SER A 58 5.06 -2.91 -22.50
CA SER A 58 3.91 -3.02 -23.40
C SER A 58 2.73 -2.17 -22.94
N TRP A 59 1.92 -1.82 -23.93
CA TRP A 59 0.64 -1.12 -23.77
C TRP A 59 -0.35 -1.86 -22.87
N VAL A 60 -0.16 -3.16 -22.63
CA VAL A 60 -1.01 -3.97 -21.73
C VAL A 60 -0.44 -3.97 -20.30
N ASN A 61 0.86 -4.20 -20.14
CA ASN A 61 1.47 -4.33 -18.81
C ASN A 61 1.49 -2.99 -18.05
N THR A 62 1.64 -1.88 -18.75
CA THR A 62 1.70 -0.55 -18.11
C THR A 62 0.39 -0.17 -17.43
N PRO A 63 -0.80 -0.23 -18.08
CA PRO A 63 -2.08 -0.06 -17.41
C PRO A 63 -2.30 -1.01 -16.24
N LEU A 64 -1.91 -2.29 -16.36
CA LEU A 64 -2.06 -3.26 -15.26
C LEU A 64 -1.28 -2.85 -14.00
N MET A 65 -0.11 -2.23 -14.15
CA MET A 65 0.65 -1.71 -13.01
C MET A 65 0.03 -0.45 -12.42
N VAL A 66 -0.48 0.45 -13.26
CA VAL A 66 -1.21 1.64 -12.78
C VAL A 66 -2.44 1.21 -11.99
N LEU A 67 -3.22 0.26 -12.51
CA LEU A 67 -4.36 -0.30 -11.80
C LEU A 67 -3.94 -0.93 -10.47
N SER A 68 -2.88 -1.74 -10.46
CA SER A 68 -2.35 -2.35 -9.24
C SER A 68 -1.91 -1.31 -8.20
N PHE A 69 -1.27 -0.23 -8.65
CA PHE A 69 -0.89 0.90 -7.79
C PHE A 69 -2.12 1.58 -7.17
N LEU A 70 -3.11 1.91 -7.99
CA LEU A 70 -4.35 2.53 -7.54
C LEU A 70 -5.11 1.63 -6.57
N THR A 71 -5.19 0.33 -6.86
CA THR A 71 -5.81 -0.68 -6.00
C THR A 71 -5.11 -0.74 -4.64
N GLY A 72 -3.78 -0.82 -4.59
CA GLY A 72 -3.04 -0.84 -3.32
C GLY A 72 -3.24 0.44 -2.50
N GLN A 73 -3.19 1.60 -3.14
CA GLN A 73 -3.46 2.90 -2.50
C GLN A 73 -4.88 2.99 -1.94
N TYR A 74 -5.87 2.51 -2.69
CA TYR A 74 -7.26 2.45 -2.24
C TYR A 74 -7.45 1.49 -1.08
N MET A 75 -6.91 0.27 -1.17
CA MET A 75 -6.96 -0.71 -0.07
C MET A 75 -6.34 -0.16 1.21
N GLY A 76 -5.21 0.53 1.13
CA GLY A 76 -4.59 1.20 2.27
C GLY A 76 -5.52 2.20 2.98
N ILE A 77 -6.26 3.02 2.21
CA ILE A 77 -7.27 3.93 2.75
C ILE A 77 -8.39 3.18 3.46
N GLN A 78 -8.89 2.10 2.85
CA GLN A 78 -9.98 1.31 3.44
C GLN A 78 -9.54 0.64 4.74
N VAL A 79 -8.32 0.09 4.80
CA VAL A 79 -7.75 -0.45 6.04
C VAL A 79 -7.68 0.64 7.11
N HIS A 80 -7.25 1.86 6.77
CA HIS A 80 -7.24 2.98 7.72
C HIS A 80 -8.63 3.28 8.27
N LYS A 81 -9.64 3.40 7.40
CA LYS A 81 -11.02 3.65 7.83
C LYS A 81 -11.56 2.55 8.74
N LEU A 82 -11.23 1.28 8.47
CA LEU A 82 -11.63 0.14 9.30
C LEU A 82 -10.96 0.18 10.68
N LEU A 83 -9.66 0.47 10.74
CA LEU A 83 -8.93 0.55 12.01
C LEU A 83 -9.34 1.78 12.85
N LYS A 84 -9.63 2.92 12.20
CA LYS A 84 -10.09 4.15 12.86
C LYS A 84 -11.39 3.96 13.66
N LYS A 85 -12.23 3.00 13.27
CA LYS A 85 -13.45 2.66 14.02
C LYS A 85 -13.18 1.90 15.32
N ARG A 86 -11.99 1.30 15.48
CA ARG A 86 -11.64 0.42 16.61
C ARG A 86 -10.62 1.03 17.55
N ILE A 87 -9.67 1.80 17.03
CA ILE A 87 -8.55 2.38 17.78
C ILE A 87 -8.25 3.80 17.31
N ASN A 88 -7.52 4.55 18.13
CA ASN A 88 -6.91 5.81 17.70
C ASN A 88 -5.73 5.51 16.76
N THR A 89 -5.92 5.75 15.47
CA THR A 89 -4.97 5.36 14.42
C THR A 89 -3.73 6.24 14.38
N SER A 90 -2.57 5.60 14.26
CA SER A 90 -1.30 6.22 13.97
C SER A 90 -1.13 6.49 12.46
N SER A 91 0.05 6.95 12.05
CA SER A 91 0.39 7.12 10.63
C SER A 91 0.88 5.82 9.97
N TRP A 92 1.18 4.79 10.77
CA TRP A 92 1.83 3.56 10.33
C TRP A 92 0.92 2.36 10.54
N ILE A 93 0.56 1.70 9.43
CA ILE A 93 -0.33 0.54 9.44
C ILE A 93 0.16 -0.58 10.39
N PHE A 94 1.46 -0.85 10.43
CA PHE A 94 2.03 -1.93 11.25
C PHE A 94 1.81 -1.69 12.75
N VAL A 95 1.98 -0.45 13.20
CA VAL A 95 1.77 -0.06 14.59
C VAL A 95 0.30 -0.26 14.97
N ASP A 96 -0.61 0.12 14.09
CA ASP A 96 -2.05 0.03 14.35
C ASP A 96 -2.56 -1.41 14.29
N LEU A 97 -2.02 -2.24 13.38
CA LEU A 97 -2.29 -3.68 13.37
C LEU A 97 -1.76 -4.36 14.64
N TRP A 98 -0.57 -3.98 15.11
CA TRP A 98 -0.01 -4.49 16.36
C TRP A 98 -0.88 -4.12 17.57
N LYS A 99 -1.31 -2.86 17.68
CA LYS A 99 -2.25 -2.42 18.71
C LYS A 99 -3.53 -3.24 18.70
N VAL A 100 -4.12 -3.48 17.53
CA VAL A 100 -5.34 -4.29 17.43
C VAL A 100 -5.09 -5.73 17.85
N PHE A 101 -3.99 -6.34 17.40
CA PHE A 101 -3.64 -7.71 17.75
C PHE A 101 -3.45 -7.88 19.27
N PHE A 102 -2.72 -6.98 19.92
CA PHE A 102 -2.48 -7.05 21.37
C PHE A 102 -3.62 -6.51 22.23
N SER A 103 -4.51 -5.67 21.69
CA SER A 103 -5.71 -5.23 22.42
C SER A 103 -6.65 -6.39 22.77
N LYS A 104 -6.58 -7.52 22.03
CA LYS A 104 -7.27 -8.76 22.37
C LYS A 104 -6.68 -9.47 23.61
N PHE A 105 -5.43 -9.18 23.97
CA PHE A 105 -4.70 -9.86 25.04
C PHE A 105 -4.54 -9.02 26.30
N THR A 106 -4.76 -7.71 26.23
CA THR A 106 -4.83 -6.86 27.43
C THR A 106 -6.24 -6.90 28.01
N PRO A 107 -6.46 -7.50 29.19
CA PRO A 107 -7.74 -7.35 29.89
C PRO A 107 -7.97 -5.86 30.13
N LYS A 108 -9.19 -5.37 29.87
CA LYS A 108 -9.59 -4.01 30.25
C LYS A 108 -9.33 -3.86 31.75
N SER A 109 -8.29 -3.13 32.15
CA SER A 109 -8.18 -2.62 33.51
C SER A 109 -9.35 -1.66 33.70
N LYS A 110 -10.22 -1.98 34.66
CA LYS A 110 -11.34 -1.15 35.09
C LYS A 110 -10.86 0.24 35.49
#